data_AF-A0A9N8M6U3-F1
#
_entry.id   AF-A0A9N8M6U3-F1
#
_cell.length_a   1.000
_cell.length_b   1.000
_cell.length_c   1.000
_cell.angle_alpha   90.00
_cell.angle_beta   90.00
_cell.angle_gamma   90.00
#
_symmetry.space_group_name_H-M   'P 1'
#
loop_
_entity.id
_entity.type
_entity.pdbx_description
1 polymer ?
#
loop_
_entity_poly.entity_id
_entity_poly.type
_entity_poly.pdbx_seq_one_letter_code
_entity_poly.pdbx_strand_id
1 'polypeptide(L)'
;MVPQLPYFAVQWDYKGFQGYGKVIEGVDANQGEKGGEEFALEETGTSGGDFPHYFAAEIIGTLLDLEPRRWRKPRRLHSDQATERIQGFKEKWSPFDWTRMLDEEDGKAQAQAGSSRTTATR
;
A
#
# COMPACT_ATOMS: atom_id res chain seq x y z
N MET A 1 1.36 -12.90 14.47
CA MET A 1 0.84 -11.56 14.80
C MET A 1 -0.47 -11.73 15.56
N VAL A 2 -0.73 -10.91 16.57
CA VAL A 2 -1.99 -10.93 17.33
C VAL A 2 -3.01 -10.09 16.55
N PRO A 3 -4.18 -10.61 16.14
CA PRO A 3 -5.01 -9.99 15.09
C PRO A 3 -5.76 -8.69 15.45
N GLN A 4 -5.60 -8.15 16.67
CA GLN A 4 -6.55 -7.15 17.21
C GLN A 4 -5.90 -5.86 17.72
N LEU A 5 -4.59 -5.71 17.61
CA LEU A 5 -3.89 -4.49 18.00
C LEU A 5 -3.31 -3.79 16.77
N PRO A 6 -3.40 -2.46 16.67
CA PRO A 6 -2.73 -1.74 15.61
C PRO A 6 -1.21 -1.96 15.71
N TYR A 7 -0.55 -2.12 14.57
CA TYR A 7 0.88 -2.36 14.51
C TYR A 7 1.50 -1.68 13.30
N PHE A 8 2.79 -1.35 13.43
CA PHE A 8 3.65 -0.95 12.33
C PHE A 8 4.59 -2.12 12.00
N ALA A 9 4.79 -2.43 10.72
CA ALA A 9 5.74 -3.45 10.29
C ALA A 9 6.50 -3.00 9.03
N VAL A 10 7.76 -3.42 8.95
CA VAL A 10 8.60 -3.30 7.76
C VAL A 10 9.23 -4.65 7.46
N GLN A 11 9.24 -5.04 6.19
CA GLN A 11 9.79 -6.30 5.70
C GLN A 11 10.75 -6.00 4.56
N TRP A 12 11.82 -6.78 4.46
CA TRP A 12 12.83 -6.64 3.40
C TRP A 12 13.11 -7.96 2.67
N ASP A 13 12.42 -9.04 3.05
CA ASP A 13 12.46 -10.33 2.38
C ASP A 13 11.12 -10.62 1.69
N TYR A 14 11.18 -11.30 0.53
CA TYR A 14 10.01 -11.66 -0.27
C TYR A 14 9.07 -12.66 0.43
N LYS A 15 9.58 -13.40 1.43
CA LYS A 15 8.78 -14.32 2.26
C LYS A 15 8.12 -13.64 3.45
N GLY A 16 8.49 -12.40 3.76
CA GLY A 16 7.99 -11.69 4.94
C GLY A 16 8.47 -12.24 6.29
N PHE A 17 9.45 -13.14 6.31
CA PHE A 17 10.01 -13.70 7.56
C PHE A 17 10.97 -12.75 8.24
N GLN A 18 11.70 -11.96 7.46
CA GLN A 18 12.61 -10.97 7.99
C GLN A 18 11.96 -9.60 7.94
N GLY A 19 11.94 -8.96 9.10
CA GLY A 19 11.27 -7.69 9.27
C GLY A 19 11.42 -7.17 10.69
N TYR A 20 10.91 -5.97 10.87
CA TYR A 20 10.71 -5.36 12.18
C TYR A 20 9.22 -5.06 12.37
N GLY A 21 8.72 -5.26 13.58
CA GLY A 21 7.32 -5.01 13.93
C GLY A 21 7.23 -4.34 15.30
N LYS A 22 6.38 -3.32 15.40
CA LYS A 22 6.08 -2.60 16.63
C LYS A 22 4.58 -2.52 16.83
N VAL A 23 4.09 -2.96 18.00
CA VAL A 23 2.70 -2.74 18.40
C VAL A 23 2.53 -1.26 18.70
N ILE A 24 1.48 -0.67 18.13
CA ILE A 24 1.11 0.71 18.36
C ILE A 24 0.15 0.72 19.55
N GLU A 25 0.55 1.44 20.59
CA GLU A 25 -0.22 1.57 21.83
C GLU A 25 -0.81 2.98 21.92
N GLY A 26 -1.89 3.15 22.67
CA GLY A 26 -2.47 4.47 22.94
C GLY A 26 -3.34 5.08 21.83
N VAL A 27 -3.52 4.39 20.69
CA VAL A 27 -4.37 4.86 19.60
C VAL A 27 -5.75 4.22 19.71
N ASP A 28 -6.79 5.04 19.92
CA ASP A 28 -8.17 4.57 19.79
C ASP A 28 -8.42 4.15 18.33
N ALA A 29 -8.85 2.90 18.11
CA ALA A 29 -9.15 2.37 16.78
C ALA A 29 -10.23 3.15 15.98
N ASN A 30 -10.89 4.12 16.63
CA ASN A 30 -11.92 5.00 16.08
C ASN A 30 -11.43 6.42 15.71
N GLN A 31 -10.16 6.77 15.94
CA GLN A 31 -9.63 8.07 15.49
C GLN A 31 -9.27 8.01 14.01
N GLY A 32 -10.32 8.09 13.19
CA GLY A 32 -10.19 8.41 11.78
C GLY A 32 -9.54 9.78 11.59
N GLU A 33 -8.53 9.81 10.71
CA GLU A 33 -8.08 10.93 9.88
C GLU A 33 -8.38 12.35 10.41
N LYS A 34 -7.78 12.75 11.55
CA LYS A 34 -7.69 14.17 11.91
C LYS A 34 -6.51 14.79 11.16
N GLY A 35 -6.81 15.36 9.99
CA GLY A 35 -5.87 16.16 9.21
C GLY A 35 -5.66 17.54 9.83
N GLY A 36 -4.38 17.95 9.94
CA GLY A 36 -3.95 19.25 10.46
C GLY A 36 -3.91 19.25 11.98
N GLU A 37 -2.90 19.75 12.70
CA GLU A 37 -2.06 20.94 12.52
C GLU A 37 -0.77 20.75 13.35
N GLU A 38 0.38 21.15 12.83
CA GLU A 38 1.31 22.11 13.49
C GLU A 38 2.11 21.55 14.70
N PHE A 39 3.42 21.42 14.47
CA PHE A 39 4.51 21.47 15.45
C PHE A 39 4.36 20.64 16.76
N ALA A 40 4.76 19.37 16.70
CA ALA A 40 5.11 18.59 17.89
C ALA A 40 6.52 18.02 17.74
N LEU A 41 7.53 18.85 18.03
CA LEU A 41 8.85 18.35 18.40
C LEU A 41 8.73 17.89 19.85
N GLU A 42 8.38 16.63 20.07
CA GLU A 42 8.44 16.02 21.39
C GLU A 42 9.52 14.93 21.38
N GLU A 43 10.62 15.27 22.05
CA GLU A 43 11.81 14.48 22.28
C GLU A 43 11.51 13.35 23.27
N THR A 44 11.60 12.11 22.79
CA THR A 44 11.84 10.85 23.53
C THR A 44 11.10 10.63 24.86
N GLY A 45 10.13 9.71 24.85
CA GLY A 45 9.65 9.04 26.07
C GLY A 45 8.56 8.03 25.77
N THR A 46 8.80 6.75 26.05
CA THR A 46 7.80 5.68 25.95
C THR A 46 6.58 5.99 26.82
N SER A 47 5.41 5.60 26.31
CA SER A 47 4.06 5.59 26.93
C SER A 47 3.28 6.91 26.94
N GLY A 48 2.49 7.15 25.87
CA GLY A 48 1.32 8.03 25.94
C GLY A 48 1.01 8.92 24.73
N GLY A 49 1.92 9.05 23.75
CA GLY A 49 1.73 9.90 22.57
C GLY A 49 1.29 9.12 21.31
N ASP A 50 0.49 9.76 20.46
CA ASP A 50 0.03 9.21 19.18
C ASP A 50 1.20 8.74 18.30
N PHE A 51 1.03 7.61 17.61
CA PHE A 51 2.04 7.11 16.68
C PHE A 51 2.22 8.08 15.50
N PRO A 52 3.45 8.52 15.16
CA PRO A 52 3.65 9.52 14.12
C PRO A 52 3.14 9.06 12.76
N HIS A 53 2.22 9.82 12.16
CA HIS A 53 1.59 9.47 10.89
C HIS A 53 2.60 9.28 9.74
N TYR A 54 3.67 10.08 9.70
CA TYR A 54 4.70 10.02 8.66
C TYR A 54 5.92 9.18 9.05
N PHE A 55 5.86 8.36 10.11
CA PHE A 55 7.02 7.65 10.67
C PHE A 55 7.86 6.91 9.61
N ALA A 56 7.23 6.07 8.78
CA ALA A 56 7.94 5.31 7.75
C ALA A 56 8.52 6.22 6.65
N ALA A 57 7.76 7.25 6.25
CA ALA A 57 8.16 8.16 5.20
C ALA A 57 9.35 9.03 5.61
N GLU A 58 9.45 9.38 6.90
CA GLU A 58 10.58 10.10 7.49
C GLU A 58 11.86 9.26 7.49
N ILE A 59 11.77 7.98 7.87
CA ILE A 59 12.89 7.04 7.84
C ILE A 59 13.41 6.89 6.40
N ILE A 60 12.50 6.62 5.45
CA ILE A 60 12.86 6.46 4.03
C ILE A 60 13.42 7.77 3.46
N GLY A 61 12.79 8.90 3.79
CA GLY A 61 13.23 10.22 3.36
C GLY A 61 14.64 10.54 3.83
N THR A 62 14.94 10.26 5.10
CA THR A 62 16.27 10.44 5.68
C THR A 62 17.29 9.50 5.05
N LEU A 63 16.92 8.22 4.84
CA LEU A 63 17.79 7.22 4.22
C LEU A 63 18.15 7.57 2.77
N LEU A 64 17.24 8.20 2.04
CA LEU A 64 17.40 8.62 0.64
C LEU A 64 17.85 10.08 0.49
N ASP A 65 18.13 10.78 1.59
CA ASP A 65 18.50 12.20 1.64
C ASP A 65 17.50 13.11 0.87
N LEU A 66 16.20 12.86 1.09
CA LEU A 66 15.10 13.57 0.46
C LEU A 66 14.60 14.71 1.35
N GLU A 67 14.37 15.87 0.74
CA GLU A 67 13.76 17.01 1.42
C GLU A 67 12.39 16.63 2.03
N PRO A 68 12.09 17.04 3.29
CA PRO A 68 10.84 16.75 3.98
C PRO A 68 9.57 17.04 3.17
N ARG A 69 9.59 18.06 2.30
CA ARG A 69 8.44 18.44 1.46
C ARG A 69 8.04 17.38 0.44
N ARG A 70 8.93 16.43 0.12
CA ARG A 70 8.64 15.36 -0.84
C ARG A 70 7.76 14.26 -0.23
N TRP A 71 7.82 14.06 1.08
CA TRP A 71 7.12 12.97 1.77
C TRP A 71 6.15 13.45 2.85
N ARG A 72 6.31 14.66 3.40
CA ARG A 72 5.28 15.34 4.21
C ARG A 72 4.30 16.04 3.28
N LYS A 73 3.01 15.69 3.37
CA LYS A 73 1.91 16.28 2.58
C LYS A 73 2.23 16.35 1.07
N PRO A 74 2.44 15.20 0.38
CA PRO A 74 2.84 15.18 -1.02
C PRO A 74 1.84 15.93 -1.91
N ARG A 75 2.36 16.65 -2.90
CA ARG A 75 1.54 17.42 -3.84
C ARG A 75 0.61 16.50 -4.62
N ARG A 76 -0.68 16.82 -4.67
CA ARG A 76 -1.65 16.15 -5.54
C ARG A 76 -1.24 16.36 -7.01
N LEU A 77 -1.17 15.28 -7.77
CA LEU A 77 -0.91 15.32 -9.20
C LEU A 77 -2.22 15.61 -9.96
N HIS A 78 -2.11 16.28 -11.11
CA HIS A 78 -3.22 16.40 -12.05
C HIS A 78 -3.53 15.01 -12.67
N SER A 79 -4.77 14.81 -13.11
CA SER A 79 -5.25 13.55 -13.71
C SER A 79 -4.35 13.01 -14.81
N ASP A 80 -3.87 13.91 -15.67
CA ASP A 80 -3.13 13.54 -16.86
C ASP A 80 -1.73 13.03 -16.48
N GLN A 81 -1.07 13.72 -15.54
CA GLN A 81 0.23 13.30 -14.99
C GLN A 81 0.13 11.99 -14.21
N ALA A 82 -1.00 11.73 -13.55
CA ALA A 82 -1.24 10.47 -12.86
C ALA A 82 -1.40 9.32 -13.86
N THR A 83 -2.17 9.52 -14.93
CA THR A 83 -2.38 8.53 -15.99
C THR A 83 -1.07 8.12 -16.66
N GLU A 84 -0.23 9.09 -17.03
CA GLU A 84 1.08 8.84 -17.65
C GLU A 84 2.00 8.03 -16.72
N ARG A 85 2.05 8.41 -15.43
CA ARG A 85 2.83 7.67 -14.41
C ARG A 85 2.39 6.22 -14.25
N ILE A 86 1.07 6.01 -14.20
CA ILE A 86 0.49 4.67 -14.07
C ILE A 86 0.83 3.84 -15.30
N GLN A 87 0.69 4.42 -16.50
CA GLN A 87 1.00 3.73 -17.76
C GLN A 87 2.48 3.33 -17.83
N GLY A 88 3.40 4.25 -17.51
CA GLY A 88 4.83 3.95 -17.47
C GLY A 88 5.23 2.91 -16.42
N PHE A 89 4.48 2.79 -15.31
CA PHE A 89 4.65 1.70 -14.35
C PHE A 89 4.13 0.37 -14.89
N LYS A 90 2.94 0.37 -15.49
CA LYS A 90 2.32 -0.83 -16.08
C LYS A 90 3.21 -1.49 -17.12
N GLU A 91 3.85 -0.70 -17.99
CA GLU A 91 4.77 -1.22 -19.01
C GLU A 91 5.97 -1.95 -18.40
N LYS A 92 6.53 -1.41 -17.30
CA LYS A 92 7.66 -2.03 -16.58
C LYS A 92 7.26 -3.26 -15.79
N TRP A 93 6.04 -3.27 -15.24
CA TRP A 93 5.54 -4.36 -14.41
C TRP A 93 4.92 -5.52 -15.23
N SER A 94 4.45 -5.22 -16.45
CA SER A 94 3.82 -6.15 -17.39
C SER A 94 4.50 -7.54 -17.53
N PRO A 95 5.84 -7.67 -17.56
CA PRO A 95 6.49 -8.98 -17.63
C PRO A 95 6.37 -9.86 -16.38
N PHE A 96 6.07 -9.26 -15.21
CA PHE A 96 6.01 -9.94 -13.91
C PHE A 96 4.57 -10.14 -13.41
N ASP A 97 3.60 -9.71 -14.22
CA ASP A 97 2.19 -9.77 -13.89
C ASP A 97 1.64 -11.18 -14.11
N TRP A 98 1.58 -11.94 -13.02
CA TRP A 98 0.97 -13.27 -13.00
C TRP A 98 -0.56 -13.24 -13.06
N THR A 99 -1.20 -12.10 -12.74
CA THR A 99 -2.67 -12.00 -12.69
C THR A 99 -3.30 -12.12 -14.07
N ARG A 100 -2.56 -11.78 -15.14
CA ARG A 100 -2.97 -12.02 -16.53
C ARG A 100 -3.30 -13.48 -16.84
N MET A 101 -2.63 -14.42 -16.17
CA MET A 101 -2.92 -15.84 -16.36
C MET A 101 -4.31 -16.20 -15.84
N LEU A 102 -4.77 -15.55 -14.77
CA LEU A 102 -6.12 -15.75 -14.24
C LEU A 102 -7.19 -15.23 -15.19
N ASP A 103 -6.98 -14.05 -15.79
CA ASP A 103 -7.91 -13.48 -16.77
C ASP A 103 -8.07 -14.39 -18.01
N GLU A 104 -6.98 -15.02 -18.46
CA GLU A 104 -7.03 -15.99 -19.56
C GLU A 104 -7.76 -17.28 -19.19
N GLU A 105 -7.61 -17.76 -17.96
CA GLU A 105 -8.31 -18.95 -17.45
C GLU A 105 -9.82 -18.68 -17.31
N ASP A 106 -10.21 -17.54 -16.74
CA ASP A 106 -11.59 -17.11 -16.64
C ASP A 106 -12.23 -16.91 -18.02
N GLY A 107 -11.49 -16.32 -18.97
CA GLY A 107 -11.92 -16.18 -20.36
C GLY A 107 -12.15 -17.53 -21.06
N LYS A 108 -11.25 -18.50 -20.85
CA LYS A 108 -11.38 -19.87 -21.38
C LYS A 108 -12.55 -20.61 -20.73
N ALA A 109 -12.75 -20.47 -19.43
CA ALA A 109 -13.87 -21.07 -18.69
C ALA A 109 -15.22 -20.53 -19.16
N GLN A 110 -15.33 -19.20 -19.39
CA GLN A 110 -16.54 -18.57 -19.91
C GLN A 110 -16.81 -18.96 -21.37
N ALA A 111 -15.77 -19.05 -22.21
CA ALA A 111 -15.91 -19.50 -23.60
C ALA A 111 -16.37 -20.97 -23.70
N GLN A 112 -15.85 -21.86 -22.86
CA GLN A 112 -16.29 -23.27 -22.79
C GLN A 112 -17.72 -23.41 -22.26
N ALA A 113 -18.13 -22.59 -21.29
CA ALA A 113 -19.49 -22.56 -20.77
C ALA A 113 -20.53 -21.99 -21.76
N GLY A 114 -20.11 -21.13 -22.70
CA GLY A 114 -20.94 -20.64 -23.80
C GLY A 114 -21.08 -21.63 -24.96
N SER A 115 -20.01 -22.35 -25.29
CA SER A 115 -20.00 -23.35 -26.38
C SER A 115 -20.81 -24.60 -26.04
N SER A 116 -20.95 -24.96 -24.77
CA SER A 116 -21.73 -26.13 -24.32
C SER A 116 -23.25 -25.88 -24.28
N ARG A 117 -23.70 -24.62 -24.32
CA ARG A 117 -25.14 -24.27 -24.38
C ARG A 117 -25.72 -24.26 -25.79
N THR A 118 -24.88 -24.16 -26.83
CA THR A 118 -25.32 -24.03 -28.23
C THR A 118 -25.46 -25.37 -28.97
N THR A 119 -24.92 -26.46 -28.42
CA THR A 119 -25.00 -27.81 -29.01
C THR A 119 -26.20 -28.64 -28.54
N ALA A 120 -27.02 -28.15 -27.62
CA ALA A 120 -28.15 -28.87 -27.02
C ALA A 120 -29.52 -28.62 -27.69
N THR A 121 -29.56 -28.03 -28.90
CA THR A 121 -30.82 -27.79 -29.63
C THR A 121 -30.66 -28.17 -31.09
N ARG A 122 -30.73 -29.47 -31.39
CA ARG A 122 -31.11 -29.98 -32.71
C ARG A 122 -31.65 -31.40 -32.60
#